data_AF-H3GXF8-F1
#
_entry.id   AF-H3GXF8-F1
#
_cell.length_a   1.000
_cell.length_b   1.000
_cell.length_c   1.000
_cell.angle_alpha   90.00
_cell.angle_beta   90.00
_cell.angle_gamma   90.00
#
_symmetry.space_group_name_H-M   'P 1'
#
loop_
_entity.id
_entity.type
_entity.pdbx_description
1 polymer ?
#
loop_
_entity_poly.entity_id
_entity_poly.type
_entity_poly.pdbx_seq_one_letter_code
_entity_poly.pdbx_strand_id
1 'polypeptide(L)'
;MDERKAVLVMNKIVEMGGLAPGGLNFDAKVRRESTDLEDLFIAHVGSMDCFARGLRQAAKLLDKNELHQLRQQRYASWKSALGERIEDGKATLQELAAYAQEAGEPDHVSGKQELAELLLFRGVH
;
A
#
# COMPACT_ATOMS: atom_id res chain seq x y z
N MET A 1 3.29 3.42 -19.40
CA MET A 1 3.29 2.55 -18.20
C MET A 1 3.57 3.46 -17.01
N ASP A 2 3.02 3.16 -15.83
CA ASP A 2 3.11 4.04 -14.65
C ASP A 2 3.89 3.32 -13.55
N GLU A 3 5.16 3.71 -13.38
CA GLU A 3 6.07 3.09 -12.41
C GLU A 3 5.58 3.27 -10.97
N ARG A 4 4.97 4.42 -10.63
CA ARG A 4 4.44 4.66 -9.28
C ARG A 4 3.32 3.68 -8.95
N LYS A 5 2.44 3.40 -9.91
CA LYS A 5 1.41 2.36 -9.75
C LYS A 5 2.02 0.96 -9.67
N ALA A 6 3.06 0.68 -10.45
CA ALA A 6 3.76 -0.61 -10.36
C ALA A 6 4.38 -0.83 -8.97
N VAL A 7 4.97 0.21 -8.34
CA VAL A 7 5.47 0.15 -6.96
C VAL A 7 4.37 -0.22 -5.97
N LEU A 8 3.21 0.44 -6.06
CA LEU A 8 2.07 0.16 -5.19
C LEU A 8 1.61 -1.31 -5.28
N VAL A 9 1.44 -1.80 -6.52
CA VAL A 9 1.00 -3.18 -6.79
C VAL A 9 2.05 -4.17 -6.29
N MET A 10 3.32 -3.96 -6.63
CA MET A 10 4.39 -4.86 -6.25
C MET A 10 4.64 -4.88 -4.73
N ASN A 11 4.50 -3.74 -4.05
CA ASN A 11 4.56 -3.70 -2.58
C ASN A 11 3.51 -4.62 -1.95
N LYS A 12 2.27 -4.57 -2.45
CA LYS A 12 1.21 -5.45 -1.93
C LYS A 12 1.46 -6.93 -2.24
N ILE A 13 1.96 -7.25 -3.44
CA ILE A 13 2.30 -8.62 -3.82
C ILE A 13 3.36 -9.20 -2.89
N VAL A 14 4.42 -8.43 -2.59
CA VAL A 14 5.47 -8.90 -1.68
C VAL A 14 4.93 -9.06 -0.24
N GLU A 15 4.12 -8.12 0.26
CA GLU A 15 3.46 -8.24 1.57
C GLU A 15 2.57 -9.50 1.67
N MET A 16 1.96 -9.95 0.57
CA MET A 16 1.11 -11.15 0.52
C MET A 16 1.88 -12.46 0.38
N GLY A 17 3.21 -12.42 0.29
CA GLY A 17 4.05 -13.62 0.11
C GLY A 17 4.27 -14.02 -1.35
N GLY A 18 4.04 -13.12 -2.31
CA GLY A 18 4.29 -13.34 -3.73
C GLY A 18 3.06 -13.79 -4.53
N LEU A 19 3.30 -14.35 -5.72
CA LEU A 19 2.25 -14.67 -6.72
C LEU A 19 1.96 -16.16 -6.86
N ALA A 20 2.61 -17.03 -6.06
CA ALA A 20 2.45 -18.47 -6.20
C ALA A 20 0.97 -18.90 -5.99
N PRO A 21 0.45 -19.85 -6.80
CA PRO A 21 1.12 -20.60 -7.87
C PRO A 21 1.09 -19.90 -9.25
N GLY A 22 0.48 -18.73 -9.34
CA GLY A 22 0.34 -17.97 -10.58
C GLY A 22 1.56 -17.11 -10.91
N GLY A 23 1.32 -16.07 -11.71
CA GLY A 23 2.34 -15.13 -12.15
C GLY A 23 1.74 -13.81 -12.63
N LEU A 24 2.60 -12.93 -13.13
CA LEU A 24 2.19 -11.64 -13.67
C LEU A 24 1.91 -11.80 -15.17
N ASN A 25 0.62 -11.92 -15.53
CA ASN A 25 0.19 -12.02 -16.92
C ASN A 25 0.01 -10.63 -17.55
N PHE A 26 0.57 -10.43 -18.75
CA PHE A 26 0.36 -9.23 -19.55
C PHE A 26 -0.81 -9.43 -20.51
N ASP A 27 -2.03 -9.40 -19.96
CA ASP A 27 -3.26 -9.34 -20.76
C ASP A 27 -3.47 -7.92 -21.31
N ALA A 28 -2.59 -7.55 -22.25
CA ALA A 28 -2.50 -6.23 -22.81
C ALA A 28 -2.32 -6.30 -24.33
N LYS A 29 -2.73 -5.23 -25.01
CA LYS A 29 -2.57 -5.06 -26.45
C LYS A 29 -1.83 -3.77 -26.75
N VAL A 30 -1.08 -3.77 -27.83
CA VAL A 30 -0.51 -2.53 -28.41
C VAL A 30 -1.63 -1.57 -28.80
N ARG A 31 -1.27 -0.30 -29.02
CA ARG A 31 -2.24 0.71 -29.46
C ARG A 31 -2.71 0.39 -30.88
N ARG A 32 -3.89 0.90 -31.25
CA ARG A 32 -4.43 0.71 -32.61
C ARG A 32 -3.48 1.23 -33.70
N GLU A 33 -2.81 2.35 -33.42
CA GLU A 33 -1.88 3.00 -34.34
C GLU A 33 -0.46 2.41 -34.27
N SER A 34 -0.20 1.47 -33.35
CA SER A 34 1.07 0.72 -33.28
C SER A 34 0.98 -0.48 -34.21
N THR A 35 1.33 -0.25 -35.49
CA THR A 35 1.13 -1.20 -36.58
C THR A 35 2.34 -2.07 -36.86
N ASP A 36 3.50 -1.71 -36.33
CA ASP A 36 4.75 -2.40 -36.65
C ASP A 36 4.91 -3.62 -35.73
N LEU A 37 5.47 -4.71 -36.26
CA LEU A 37 5.68 -5.93 -35.48
C LEU A 37 6.59 -5.69 -34.26
N GLU A 38 7.53 -4.77 -34.37
CA GLU A 38 8.43 -4.39 -33.27
C GLU A 38 7.70 -3.70 -32.10
N ASP A 39 6.55 -3.07 -32.33
CA ASP A 39 5.75 -2.43 -31.28
C ASP A 39 5.29 -3.44 -30.22
N LEU A 40 5.02 -4.69 -30.62
CA LEU A 40 4.69 -5.77 -29.69
C LEU A 40 5.83 -6.02 -28.71
N PHE A 41 7.07 -6.05 -29.22
CA PHE A 41 8.26 -6.26 -28.38
C PHE A 41 8.52 -5.06 -27.48
N ILE A 42 8.46 -3.84 -28.03
CA ILE A 42 8.65 -2.60 -27.27
C ILE A 42 7.64 -2.53 -26.11
N ALA A 43 6.36 -2.84 -26.36
CA ALA A 43 5.32 -2.81 -25.34
C ALA A 43 5.55 -3.83 -24.21
N HIS A 44 5.95 -5.06 -24.54
CA HIS A 44 6.20 -6.09 -23.54
C HIS A 44 7.46 -5.80 -22.73
N VAL A 45 8.58 -5.44 -23.39
CA VAL A 45 9.83 -5.07 -22.71
C VAL A 45 9.61 -3.91 -21.76
N GLY A 46 8.91 -2.86 -22.19
CA GLY A 46 8.60 -1.73 -21.33
C GLY A 46 7.73 -2.14 -20.13
N SER A 47 6.74 -3.01 -20.34
CA SER A 47 5.84 -3.45 -19.27
C SER A 47 6.58 -4.33 -18.25
N MET A 48 7.43 -5.24 -18.72
CA MET A 48 8.31 -6.06 -17.90
C MET A 48 9.27 -5.20 -17.07
N ASP A 49 9.93 -4.23 -17.68
CA ASP A 49 10.86 -3.33 -16.96
C ASP A 49 10.13 -2.46 -15.94
N CYS A 50 8.94 -1.94 -16.27
CA CYS A 50 8.11 -1.15 -15.35
C CYS A 50 7.77 -1.93 -14.07
N PHE A 51 7.34 -3.19 -14.20
CA PHE A 51 7.03 -4.02 -13.03
C PHE A 51 8.29 -4.51 -12.30
N ALA A 52 9.39 -4.79 -13.01
CA ALA A 52 10.66 -5.14 -12.38
C ALA A 52 11.21 -3.99 -11.53
N ARG A 53 11.17 -2.75 -12.03
CA ARG A 53 11.51 -1.54 -11.27
C ARG A 53 10.60 -1.34 -10.08
N GLY A 54 9.28 -1.49 -10.29
CA GLY A 54 8.28 -1.46 -9.23
C GLY A 54 8.60 -2.44 -8.09
N LEU A 55 8.95 -3.68 -8.43
CA LEU A 55 9.34 -4.72 -7.48
C LEU A 55 10.61 -4.38 -6.72
N ARG A 56 11.65 -3.88 -7.41
CA ARG A 56 12.90 -3.47 -6.76
C ARG A 56 12.68 -2.35 -5.76
N GLN A 57 11.82 -1.39 -6.07
CA GLN A 57 11.49 -0.31 -5.15
C GLN A 57 10.62 -0.80 -3.99
N ALA A 58 9.64 -1.66 -4.26
CA ALA A 58 8.83 -2.31 -3.22
C ALA A 58 9.70 -3.03 -2.18
N ALA A 59 10.70 -3.80 -2.63
CA ALA A 59 11.65 -4.45 -1.71
C ALA A 59 12.37 -3.44 -0.80
N LYS A 60 12.88 -2.33 -1.36
CA LYS A 60 13.52 -1.26 -0.56
C LYS A 60 12.58 -0.60 0.44
N LEU A 61 11.30 -0.43 0.08
CA LEU A 61 10.30 0.16 0.97
C LEU A 61 10.04 -0.74 2.19
N LEU A 62 9.95 -2.06 1.95
CA LEU A 62 9.77 -3.04 3.01
C LEU A 62 10.99 -3.12 3.92
N ASP A 63 12.20 -3.11 3.36
CA ASP A 63 13.46 -3.12 4.14
C ASP A 63 13.55 -1.91 5.09
N LYS A 64 13.10 -0.73 4.65
CA LYS A 64 13.09 0.49 5.47
C LYS A 64 11.98 0.51 6.52
N ASN A 65 10.85 -0.17 6.25
CA ASN A 65 9.72 -0.33 7.17
C ASN A 65 9.05 0.98 7.64
N GLU A 66 9.31 2.12 7.00
CA GLU A 66 8.86 3.44 7.47
C GLU A 66 7.33 3.64 7.29
N LEU A 67 6.78 3.20 6.16
CA LEU A 67 5.33 3.27 5.90
C LEU A 67 4.54 2.41 6.90
N HIS A 68 5.10 1.26 7.25
CA HIS A 68 4.53 0.38 8.25
C HIS A 68 4.57 1.02 9.64
N GLN A 69 5.66 1.70 10.01
CA GLN A 69 5.75 2.46 11.26
C GLN A 69 4.70 3.58 11.32
N LEU A 70 4.53 4.36 10.24
CA LEU A 70 3.48 5.39 10.17
C LEU A 70 2.08 4.79 10.38
N ARG A 71 1.80 3.64 9.75
CA ARG A 71 0.53 2.93 9.92
C ARG A 71 0.36 2.45 11.36
N GLN A 72 1.37 1.81 11.95
CA GLN A 72 1.31 1.34 13.33
C GLN A 72 1.06 2.48 14.34
N GLN A 73 1.73 3.61 14.16
CA GLN A 73 1.50 4.79 15.00
C GLN A 73 0.07 5.31 14.87
N ARG A 74 -0.47 5.36 13.65
CA ARG A 74 -1.85 5.81 13.40
C ARG A 74 -2.90 4.92 14.09
N TYR A 75 -2.65 3.62 14.21
CA TYR A 75 -3.56 2.67 14.85
C TYR A 75 -3.13 2.30 16.29
N ALA A 76 -2.22 3.05 16.92
CA ALA A 76 -1.69 2.70 18.24
C ALA A 76 -2.76 2.67 19.35
N SER A 77 -3.81 3.48 19.25
CA SER A 77 -4.92 3.51 20.22
C SER A 77 -5.73 2.22 20.28
N TRP A 78 -5.71 1.41 19.22
CA TRP A 78 -6.38 0.12 19.18
C TRP A 78 -5.72 -0.94 20.05
N LYS A 79 -4.44 -0.74 20.42
CA LYS A 79 -3.72 -1.57 21.39
C LYS A 79 -4.02 -1.22 22.86
N SER A 80 -4.99 -0.34 23.11
CA SER A 80 -5.45 -0.04 24.47
C SER A 80 -6.43 -1.12 24.94
N ALA A 81 -6.64 -1.23 26.25
CA ALA A 81 -7.59 -2.19 26.82
C ALA A 81 -9.02 -2.03 26.25
N LEU A 82 -9.45 -0.80 25.94
CA LEU A 82 -10.73 -0.57 25.29
C LEU A 82 -10.69 -0.93 23.80
N GLY A 83 -9.63 -0.54 23.09
CA GLY A 83 -9.43 -0.87 21.67
C GLY A 83 -9.47 -2.38 21.41
N GLU A 84 -8.73 -3.16 22.20
CA GLU A 84 -8.71 -4.63 22.12
C GLU A 84 -10.10 -5.22 22.38
N ARG A 85 -10.85 -4.71 23.37
CA ARG A 85 -12.22 -5.16 23.63
C ARG A 85 -13.17 -4.85 22.49
N ILE A 86 -12.98 -3.73 21.78
CA ILE A 86 -13.78 -3.38 20.60
C ILE A 86 -13.45 -4.34 19.46
N GLU A 87 -12.16 -4.57 19.17
CA GLU A 87 -11.73 -5.49 18.10
C GLU A 87 -12.21 -6.93 18.36
N ASP A 88 -12.22 -7.35 19.61
CA ASP A 88 -12.73 -8.66 20.05
C ASP A 88 -14.27 -8.78 20.03
N GLY A 89 -15.00 -7.69 19.76
CA GLY A 89 -16.47 -7.66 19.79
C GLY A 89 -17.07 -7.81 21.19
N LYS A 90 -16.28 -7.53 22.25
CA LYS A 90 -16.68 -7.65 23.66
C LYS A 90 -17.11 -6.32 24.29
N ALA A 91 -16.91 -5.21 23.58
CA ALA A 91 -17.36 -3.90 24.02
C ALA A 91 -18.85 -3.72 23.68
N THR A 92 -19.60 -3.15 24.63
CA THR A 92 -21.01 -2.81 24.44
C THR A 92 -21.17 -1.34 24.06
N LEU A 93 -22.29 -0.98 23.41
CA LEU A 93 -22.59 0.42 23.09
C LEU A 93 -22.68 1.29 24.35
N GLN A 94 -23.15 0.73 25.47
CA GLN A 94 -23.24 1.42 26.75
C GLN A 94 -21.85 1.78 27.30
N GLU A 95 -20.89 0.85 27.25
CA GLU A 95 -19.51 1.11 27.65
C GLU A 95 -18.84 2.17 26.78
N LEU A 96 -19.06 2.12 25.46
CA LEU A 96 -18.51 3.12 24.53
C LEU A 96 -19.11 4.50 24.74
N ALA A 97 -20.41 4.59 25.03
CA ALA A 97 -21.06 5.86 25.35
C ALA A 97 -20.52 6.47 26.65
N ALA A 98 -20.29 5.65 27.69
CA ALA A 98 -19.70 6.11 28.94
C ALA A 98 -18.26 6.60 28.73
N TYR A 99 -17.44 5.84 27.99
CA TYR A 99 -16.08 6.26 27.64
C TYR A 99 -16.06 7.58 26.86
N ALA A 100 -16.95 7.76 25.88
CA ALA A 100 -17.01 9.00 25.10
C ALA A 100 -17.40 10.22 25.95
N GLN A 101 -18.28 10.04 26.94
CA GLN A 101 -18.64 11.11 27.88
C GLN A 101 -17.49 11.51 28.79
N GLU A 102 -16.67 10.55 29.22
CA GLU A 102 -15.51 10.79 30.09
C GLU A 102 -14.30 11.35 29.33
N ALA A 103 -14.02 10.81 28.14
CA ALA A 103 -12.85 11.17 27.33
C ALA A 103 -12.95 12.57 26.70
N GLY A 104 -14.17 13.08 26.46
CA GLY A 104 -14.39 14.39 25.87
C GLY A 104 -14.07 14.44 24.36
N GLU A 105 -13.67 15.62 23.87
CA GLU A 105 -13.39 15.85 22.46
C GLU A 105 -12.11 15.09 22.03
N PRO A 106 -12.15 14.28 20.96
CA PRO A 106 -10.96 13.59 20.47
C PRO A 106 -9.88 14.54 19.94
N ASP A 107 -8.62 14.16 20.10
CA ASP A 107 -7.51 14.88 19.49
C ASP A 107 -7.54 14.78 17.95
N HIS A 108 -7.32 15.92 17.29
CA HIS A 108 -7.13 15.94 15.84
C HIS A 108 -5.70 15.55 15.45
N VAL A 109 -5.52 14.29 15.05
CA VAL A 109 -4.22 13.76 14.62
C VAL A 109 -4.04 13.87 13.10
N SER A 110 -3.00 14.58 12.67
CA SER A 110 -2.63 14.72 11.26
C SER A 110 -2.40 13.37 10.57
N GLY A 111 -2.96 13.19 9.37
CA GLY A 111 -2.82 11.97 8.58
C GLY A 111 -1.46 11.76 7.91
N LYS A 112 -0.62 12.80 7.82
CA LYS A 112 0.73 12.76 7.21
C LYS A 112 0.75 12.21 5.77
N GLN A 113 -0.26 12.55 4.97
CA GLN A 113 -0.44 12.02 3.61
C GLN A 113 0.75 12.33 2.71
N GLU A 114 1.20 13.58 2.66
CA GLU A 114 2.31 14.03 1.80
C GLU A 114 3.64 13.38 2.22
N LEU A 115 3.83 13.19 3.53
CA LEU A 115 5.00 12.46 4.04
C LEU A 115 4.94 10.99 3.59
N ALA A 116 3.78 10.34 3.69
CA ALA A 116 3.62 8.95 3.25
C ALA A 116 3.89 8.82 1.74
N GLU A 117 3.38 9.73 0.91
CA GLU A 117 3.64 9.76 -0.53
C GLU A 117 5.12 10.00 -0.84
N LEU A 118 5.79 10.89 -0.12
CA LEU A 118 7.23 11.11 -0.24
C LEU A 118 8.01 9.84 0.10
N LEU A 119 7.68 9.17 1.20
CA LEU A 119 8.34 7.92 1.60
C LEU A 119 8.13 6.80 0.59
N LEU A 120 6.93 6.71 0.02
CA LEU A 120 6.55 5.72 -0.96
C LEU A 120 7.29 5.89 -2.29
N PHE A 121 7.40 7.12 -2.78
CA PHE A 121 7.93 7.40 -4.12
C PHE A 121 9.35 7.96 -4.15
N ARG A 122 9.98 8.23 -3.01
CA ARG A 122 11.40 8.61 -2.98
C ARG A 122 12.26 7.46 -3.53
N GLY A 123 12.88 7.69 -4.69
CA GLY A 123 13.69 6.70 -5.40
C GLY A 123 13.02 6.08 -6.63
N VAL A 124 11.78 6.46 -6.94
CA VAL A 124 11.16 6.26 -8.26
C VAL A 124 11.59 7.45 -9.13
N HIS A 125 12.38 7.19 -10.18
CA HIS A 125 12.97 8.21 -11.06
C HIS A 125 12.49 8.04 -12.50
#